data_AF-A0A268JBA2-F1
#
_entry.id   AF-A0A268JBA2-F1
#
_cell.length_a   1.000
_cell.length_b   1.000
_cell.length_c   1.000
_cell.angle_alpha   90.00
_cell.angle_beta   90.00
_cell.angle_gamma   90.00
#
_symmetry.space_group_name_H-M   'P 1'
#
loop_
_entity.id
_entity.type
_entity.pdbx_description
1 polymer ?
#
loop_
_entity_poly.entity_id
_entity_poly.type
_entity_poly.pdbx_seq_one_letter_code
_entity_poly.pdbx_strand_id
1 'polypeptide(L)'
;MIEIKVDDEHFKKIYLDEVQKRLDKFELQVLLLDSKQLCKMLSLSWPTVEKIFLSDPNFPRMRVGSKWLFNRREVQTYIDQWSIQTRRYD
;
A
#
# COMPACT_ATOMS: atom_id res chain seq x y z
N MET A 1 25.45 6.22 44.00
CA MET A 1 25.68 6.07 42.54
C MET A 1 24.53 5.21 42.02
N ILE A 2 23.65 5.74 41.18
CA ILE A 2 22.49 4.99 40.66
C ILE A 2 22.96 4.27 39.40
N GLU A 3 23.06 2.94 39.46
CA GLU A 3 23.36 2.09 38.31
C GLU A 3 22.07 1.96 37.47
N ILE A 4 22.00 2.72 36.37
CA ILE A 4 20.92 2.57 35.40
C ILE A 4 21.29 1.38 34.51
N LYS A 5 20.78 0.20 34.86
CA LYS A 5 20.79 -0.96 33.95
C LYS A 5 19.73 -0.71 32.89
N VAL A 6 20.15 -0.14 31.76
CA VAL A 6 19.28 0.02 30.59
C VAL A 6 18.92 -1.38 30.09
N ASP A 7 17.63 -1.67 30.04
CA ASP A 7 17.10 -2.88 29.43
C ASP A 7 17.25 -2.74 27.91
N ASP A 8 18.38 -3.22 27.39
CA ASP A 8 18.75 -3.13 25.98
C ASP A 8 17.69 -3.73 25.04
N GLU A 9 16.97 -4.77 25.50
CA GLU A 9 15.86 -5.37 24.74
C GLU A 9 14.66 -4.43 24.66
N HIS A 10 14.32 -3.74 25.75
CA HIS A 10 13.28 -2.73 25.75
C HIS A 10 13.64 -1.55 24.83
N PHE A 11 14.90 -1.12 24.84
CA PHE A 11 15.39 -0.03 24.00
C PHE A 11 15.34 -0.39 22.51
N LYS A 12 15.75 -1.63 22.17
CA LYS A 12 15.67 -2.16 20.80
C LYS A 12 14.24 -2.24 20.29
N LYS A 13 13.29 -2.63 21.15
CA LYS A 13 11.86 -2.66 20.81
C LYS A 13 11.31 -1.26 20.50
N ILE A 14 11.61 -0.27 21.35
CA ILE A 14 11.20 1.12 21.12
C ILE A 14 11.79 1.66 19.81
N TYR A 15 13.06 1.35 19.53
CA TYR A 15 13.73 1.75 18.30
C TYR A 15 13.04 1.15 17.06
N LEU A 16 12.80 -0.17 17.06
CA LEU A 16 12.15 -0.85 15.94
C LEU A 16 10.72 -0.34 15.70
N ASP A 17 9.95 -0.12 16.77
CA ASP A 17 8.60 0.44 16.68
C ASP A 17 8.61 1.85 16.07
N GLU A 18 9.56 2.70 16.44
CA GLU A 18 9.68 4.06 15.89
C GLU A 18 10.12 4.05 14.42
N VAL A 19 11.03 3.15 14.05
CA VAL A 19 11.42 2.94 12.64
C VAL A 19 10.22 2.46 11.82
N GLN A 20 9.44 1.50 12.32
CA GLN A 20 8.25 1.00 11.64
C GLN A 20 7.21 2.09 11.44
N LYS A 21 6.91 2.87 12.49
CA LYS A 21 5.99 4.02 12.42
C LYS A 21 6.41 5.05 11.37
N ARG A 22 7.72 5.28 11.20
CA ARG A 22 8.24 6.20 10.19
C ARG A 22 8.16 5.62 8.78
N LEU A 23 8.42 4.32 8.61
CA LEU A 23 8.26 3.63 7.33
C LEU A 23 6.80 3.62 6.87
N ASP A 24 5.87 3.33 7.77
CA ASP A 24 4.43 3.36 7.48
C ASP A 24 3.97 4.78 7.06
N LYS A 25 4.52 5.82 7.69
CA LYS A 25 4.29 7.22 7.28
C LYS A 25 4.86 7.54 5.90
N PHE A 26 5.99 6.95 5.51
CA PHE A 26 6.61 7.19 4.19
C PHE A 26 5.81 6.53 3.07
N GLU A 27 5.27 5.33 3.26
CA GLU A 27 4.39 4.71 2.27
C GLU A 27 3.11 5.52 2.03
N LEU A 28 2.62 6.25 3.05
CA LEU A 28 1.46 7.15 2.94
C LEU A 28 1.75 8.45 2.17
N GLN A 29 3.02 8.80 1.92
CA GLN A 29 3.38 10.03 1.18
C GLN A 29 3.43 9.83 -0.34
N VAL A 30 3.49 8.59 -0.82
CA VAL A 30 3.50 8.31 -2.27
C VAL A 30 2.08 8.52 -2.81
N LEU A 31 1.87 9.66 -3.48
CA LEU A 31 0.58 10.04 -4.06
C LEU A 31 0.19 9.13 -5.24
N LEU A 32 1.15 8.82 -6.10
CA LEU A 32 0.95 8.04 -7.32
C LEU A 32 1.78 6.77 -7.30
N LEU A 33 1.15 5.65 -7.68
CA LEU A 33 1.77 4.36 -7.87
C LEU A 33 2.08 4.16 -9.34
N ASP A 34 3.24 3.58 -9.66
CA ASP A 34 3.46 2.93 -10.95
C ASP A 34 2.85 1.51 -10.96
N SER A 35 2.90 0.84 -12.12
CA SER A 35 2.40 -0.54 -12.26
C SER A 35 3.04 -1.54 -11.31
N LYS A 36 4.34 -1.40 -10.97
CA LYS A 36 5.02 -2.33 -10.05
C LYS A 36 4.56 -2.12 -8.62
N GLN A 37 4.45 -0.86 -8.20
CA GLN A 37 3.93 -0.47 -6.89
C GLN A 37 2.47 -0.87 -6.71
N LEU A 38 1.64 -0.72 -7.75
CA LEU A 38 0.26 -1.20 -7.74
C LEU A 38 0.20 -2.72 -7.53
N CYS A 39 0.96 -3.49 -8.31
CA CYS A 39 1.03 -4.95 -8.16
C CYS A 39 1.44 -5.36 -6.74
N LYS A 40 2.45 -4.68 -6.17
CA LYS A 40 2.88 -4.93 -4.79
C LYS A 40 1.77 -4.61 -3.78
N MET A 41 1.10 -3.46 -3.92
CA MET A 41 0.01 -3.03 -3.05
C MET A 41 -1.15 -4.04 -3.07
N LEU A 42 -1.52 -4.54 -4.25
CA LEU A 42 -2.62 -5.48 -4.40
C LEU A 42 -2.23 -6.94 -4.14
N SER A 43 -0.94 -7.23 -3.97
CA SER A 43 -0.39 -8.61 -3.92
C SER A 43 -0.78 -9.45 -5.14
N LEU A 44 -0.82 -8.83 -6.33
CA LEU A 44 -1.22 -9.46 -7.59
C LEU A 44 -0.18 -9.27 -8.68
N SER A 45 -0.14 -10.20 -9.64
CA SER A 45 0.65 -10.02 -10.86
C SER A 45 -0.01 -8.98 -11.79
N TRP A 46 0.79 -8.33 -12.63
CA TRP A 46 0.28 -7.35 -13.59
C TRP A 46 -0.82 -7.91 -14.52
N PRO A 47 -0.68 -9.12 -15.11
CA PRO A 47 -1.74 -9.68 -15.94
C PRO A 47 -3.07 -9.84 -15.19
N THR A 48 -3.03 -10.18 -13.90
CA THR A 48 -4.23 -10.29 -13.08
C THR A 48 -4.85 -8.93 -12.81
N VAL A 49 -4.04 -7.92 -12.46
CA VAL A 49 -4.51 -6.54 -12.28
C VAL A 49 -5.15 -5.99 -13.56
N GLU A 50 -4.52 -6.24 -14.70
CA GLU A 50 -5.02 -5.80 -16.00
C GLU A 50 -6.36 -6.46 -16.36
N LYS A 51 -6.46 -7.78 -16.16
CA LYS A 51 -7.69 -8.53 -16.45
C LYS A 51 -8.85 -8.15 -15.54
N ILE A 52 -8.61 -7.98 -14.25
CA ILE A 52 -9.66 -7.78 -13.25
C ILE A 52 -10.06 -6.31 -13.12
N PHE A 53 -9.10 -5.38 -13.16
CA PHE A 53 -9.35 -4.00 -12.79
C PHE A 53 -9.20 -2.99 -13.94
N LEU A 54 -8.23 -3.15 -14.85
CA LEU A 54 -7.99 -2.14 -15.88
C LEU A 54 -9.08 -2.06 -16.96
N SER A 55 -9.94 -3.07 -17.07
CA SER A 55 -11.11 -3.06 -17.95
C SER A 55 -12.28 -2.27 -17.36
N ASP A 56 -12.33 -2.06 -16.04
CA ASP A 56 -13.37 -1.26 -15.39
C ASP A 56 -13.10 0.23 -15.62
N PRO A 57 -14.03 0.98 -16.24
CA PRO A 57 -13.88 2.42 -16.44
C PRO A 57 -13.79 3.22 -15.13
N ASN A 58 -14.25 2.67 -14.00
CA ASN A 58 -14.21 3.30 -12.69
C ASN A 58 -12.89 3.04 -11.94
N PHE A 59 -12.05 2.13 -12.43
CA PHE A 59 -10.75 1.89 -11.80
C PHE A 59 -9.85 3.12 -12.00
N PRO A 60 -9.23 3.67 -10.92
CA PRO A 60 -8.53 4.95 -10.96
C PRO A 60 -7.17 4.86 -11.64
N ARG A 61 -7.19 4.77 -12.97
CA ARG A 61 -6.02 4.69 -13.84
C ARG A 61 -5.83 5.98 -14.61
N MET A 62 -4.57 6.42 -14.71
CA MET A 62 -4.18 7.57 -15.50
C MET A 62 -3.02 7.20 -16.42
N ARG A 63 -3.05 7.71 -17.65
CA ARG A 63 -1.96 7.54 -18.61
C ARG A 63 -1.21 8.87 -18.75
N VAL A 64 0.09 8.85 -18.44
CA VAL A 64 0.98 10.01 -18.62
C VAL A 64 2.12 9.59 -19.53
N GLY A 65 2.04 10.00 -20.80
CA GLY A 65 2.91 9.50 -21.86
C GLY A 65 2.78 7.98 -22.02
N SER A 66 3.88 7.26 -21.85
CA SER A 66 3.93 5.79 -21.94
C SER A 66 3.74 5.07 -20.60
N LYS A 67 3.48 5.79 -19.50
CA LYS A 67 3.39 5.21 -18.16
C LYS A 67 1.96 5.20 -17.63
N TRP A 68 1.63 4.13 -16.90
CA TRP A 68 0.42 4.03 -16.10
C TRP A 68 0.74 4.55 -14.71
N LEU A 69 -0.13 5.41 -14.21
CA LEU A 69 -0.07 5.96 -12.85
C LEU A 69 -1.42 5.79 -12.19
N PHE A 70 -1.40 5.55 -10.89
CA PHE A 70 -2.59 5.28 -10.10
C PHE A 70 -2.55 6.07 -8.82
N ASN A 71 -3.60 6.81 -8.49
CA ASN A 71 -3.65 7.48 -7.20
C ASN A 71 -3.83 6.45 -6.09
N ARG A 72 -2.91 6.40 -5.13
CA ARG A 72 -2.91 5.37 -4.07
C ARG A 72 -4.22 5.35 -3.28
N ARG A 73 -4.77 6.52 -2.94
CA ARG A 73 -5.99 6.63 -2.12
C ARG A 73 -7.24 6.21 -2.88
N GLU A 74 -7.31 6.58 -4.15
CA GLU A 74 -8.43 6.19 -5.01
C GLU A 74 -8.40 4.68 -5.26
N VAL A 75 -7.23 4.09 -5.52
CA VAL A 75 -7.08 2.64 -5.65
C VAL A 75 -7.54 1.94 -4.38
N GLN A 76 -7.11 2.39 -3.20
CA GLN A 76 -7.56 1.80 -1.93
C GLN A 76 -9.08 1.85 -1.80
N THR A 77 -9.68 3.02 -2.06
CA THR A 77 -11.12 3.22 -1.97
C THR A 77 -11.88 2.29 -2.92
N TYR A 78 -11.42 2.16 -4.17
CA TYR A 78 -11.99 1.26 -5.16
C TYR A 78 -11.91 -0.20 -4.68
N ILE A 79 -10.75 -0.64 -4.20
CA ILE A 79 -10.53 -2.04 -3.79
C ILE A 79 -11.33 -2.39 -2.53
N ASP A 80 -11.47 -1.46 -1.59
CA ASP A 80 -12.32 -1.65 -0.40
C ASP A 80 -13.77 -1.94 -0.81
N GLN A 81 -14.31 -1.13 -1.74
CA GLN A 81 -15.66 -1.32 -2.27
C GLN A 81 -15.80 -2.61 -3.08
N TRP A 82 -14.86 -2.85 -4.00
CA TRP A 82 -14.83 -4.05 -4.84
C TRP A 82 -14.81 -5.31 -3.96
N SER A 83 -13.99 -5.35 -2.90
CA SER A 83 -13.89 -6.51 -2.02
C SER A 83 -15.20 -6.85 -1.28
N ILE A 84 -15.97 -5.83 -0.90
CA ILE A 84 -17.29 -6.00 -0.28
C ILE A 84 -18.28 -6.54 -1.29
N GLN A 85 -18.24 -6.02 -2.52
CA GLN A 85 -19.13 -6.46 -3.60
C GLN A 85 -18.83 -7.91 -3.97
N THR A 86 -17.57 -8.28 -4.22
CA THR A 86 -17.17 -9.63 -4.60
C THR A 86 -17.57 -10.67 -3.56
N ARG A 87 -17.35 -10.41 -2.26
CA ARG A 87 -17.76 -11.32 -1.18
C ARG A 87 -19.26 -11.56 -1.06
N ARG A 88 -20.11 -10.72 -1.68
CA ARG A 88 -21.57 -10.91 -1.68
C ARG A 88 -22.04 -11.83 -2.81
N TYR A 89 -21.17 -12.11 -3.78
CA TYR A 89 -21.48 -12.95 -4.94
C TYR A 89 -20.80 -14.33 -4.90
N ASP A 90 -19.97 -14.59 -3.88
CA ASP A 90 -19.42 -15.91 -3.52
C ASP A 90 -20.28 -16.59 -2.44
#